data_AF-A0A537K9C3-F1
#
_entry.id   AF-A0A537K9C3-F1
#
_cell.length_a   1.000
_cell.length_b   1.000
_cell.length_c   1.000
_cell.angle_alpha   90.00
_cell.angle_beta   90.00
_cell.angle_gamma   90.00
#
_symmetry.space_group_name_H-M   'P 1'
#
loop_
_entity.id
_entity.type
_entity.pdbx_description
1 polymer ?
#
loop_
_entity_poly.entity_id
_entity_poly.type
_entity_poly.pdbx_seq_one_letter_code
_entity_poly.pdbx_strand_id
1 'polypeptide(L)' 'HAVVVIGYDDKKVIEIPEDHDKTVGAFKIRNSWGEDWGEEGYGWLPYKYLEEGLAKDFWSIIKNEWVNNKEFE' A
#
# COMPACT_ATOMS: atom_id res chain seq x y z
N HIS A 1 -9.56 8.02 -3.66
CA HIS A 1 -8.75 7.27 -4.65
C HIS A 1 -8.54 5.86 -4.12
N ALA A 2 -8.41 4.86 -4.98
CA ALA A 2 -8.11 3.47 -4.58
C ALA A 2 -6.90 2.97 -5.39
N VAL A 3 -5.99 2.28 -4.71
CA VAL A 3 -4.73 1.76 -5.27
C VAL A 3 -4.49 0.35 -4.77
N VAL A 4 -3.60 -0.39 -5.44
CA VAL A 4 -3.26 -1.77 -5.04
C VAL A 4 -1.93 -1.74 -4.30
N VAL A 5 -1.89 -2.27 -3.08
CA VAL A 5 -0.65 -2.58 -2.38
C VAL A 5 -0.06 -3.85 -2.98
N ILE A 6 1.18 -3.79 -3.44
CA ILE A 6 1.89 -4.91 -4.09
C ILE A 6 3.14 -5.38 -3.34
N GLY A 7 3.46 -4.74 -2.22
CA GLY A 7 4.62 -5.06 -1.41
C GLY A 7 4.81 -4.04 -0.29
N TYR A 8 5.83 -4.26 0.52
CA TYR A 8 6.19 -3.40 1.63
C TYR A 8 7.70 -3.45 1.88
N ASP A 9 8.23 -2.41 2.53
CA ASP A 9 9.62 -2.35 2.99
C ASP A 9 9.67 -1.59 4.32
N ASP A 10 10.01 -2.32 5.39
CA ASP A 10 10.07 -1.81 6.76
C ASP A 10 11.23 -0.83 6.98
N LYS A 11 12.18 -0.73 6.04
CA LYS A 11 13.33 0.18 6.11
C LYS A 11 13.23 1.35 5.16
N LYS A 12 12.17 1.43 4.34
CA LYS A 12 11.95 2.54 3.41
C LYS A 12 11.75 3.83 4.19
N VAL A 13 12.63 4.81 3.97
CA VAL A 13 12.50 6.15 4.55
C VAL A 13 11.79 7.04 3.53
N ILE A 14 10.70 7.68 3.95
CA ILE A 14 9.96 8.67 3.16
C ILE A 14 10.04 10.01 3.89
N GLU A 15 10.42 11.04 3.15
CA GLU A 15 10.40 12.42 3.64
C GLU A 15 9.06 13.06 3.29
N ILE A 16 8.38 13.60 4.29
CA ILE A 16 7.11 14.30 4.12
C ILE A 16 7.43 15.73 3.68
N PRO A 17 7.03 16.16 2.47
CA PRO A 17 7.44 17.45 1.92
C PRO A 17 7.01 18.66 2.75
N GLU A 18 5.89 18.57 3.45
CA GLU A 18 5.26 19.71 4.15
C GLU A 18 5.85 19.94 5.55
N ASP A 19 6.22 18.88 6.27
CA ASP A 19 6.64 18.95 7.68
C ASP A 19 8.14 18.69 7.88
N HIS A 20 8.89 18.38 6.82
CA HIS A 20 10.27 17.88 6.87
C HIS A 20 10.46 16.65 7.80
N ASP A 21 9.36 16.01 8.18
CA ASP A 21 9.34 14.83 9.00
C ASP A 21 9.69 13.60 8.14
N LYS A 22 10.23 12.57 8.79
CA LYS A 22 10.62 11.32 8.13
C LYS A 22 9.86 10.17 8.74
N THR A 23 9.27 9.36 7.87
CA THR A 23 8.63 8.11 8.26
C THR A 23 9.49 6.94 7.84
N VAL A 24 9.52 5.89 8.66
CA VAL A 24 10.19 4.63 8.35
C VAL A 24 9.13 3.55 8.16
N GLY A 25 9.24 2.79 7.08
CA GLY A 25 8.28 1.75 6.71
C GLY A 25 7.24 2.28 5.71
N ALA A 26 7.07 1.56 4.60
CA ALA A 26 6.12 1.96 3.57
C ALA A 26 5.59 0.78 2.75
N PHE A 27 4.36 0.93 2.26
CA PHE A 27 3.76 0.07 1.25
C PHE A 27 4.18 0.52 -0.15
N LYS A 28 4.54 -0.43 -1.01
CA LYS A 28 4.64 -0.18 -2.45
C LYS A 28 3.25 -0.29 -3.06
N ILE A 29 2.82 0.76 -3.74
CA ILE A 29 1.51 0.83 -4.39
C ILE A 29 1.66 0.89 -5.91
N ARG A 30 0.73 0.25 -6.62
CA ARG A 30 0.51 0.46 -8.06
C ARG A 30 -0.65 1.43 -8.26
N ASN A 31 -0.43 2.45 -9.07
CA ASN A 31 -1.44 3.46 -9.38
C ASN A 31 -2.03 3.27 -10.79
N SER A 32 -3.09 4.00 -11.11
CA SER A 32 -3.85 3.94 -12.36
C SER A 32 -3.72 5.21 -13.21
N TRP A 33 -2.67 6.00 -13.00
CA TRP A 33 -2.44 7.28 -13.67
C TRP A 33 -1.40 7.24 -14.79
N GLY A 34 -1.13 6.05 -15.33
CA GLY A 34 -0.13 5.83 -16.37
C GLY A 34 1.28 5.60 -15.81
N GLU A 35 2.19 5.18 -16.69
CA GLU A 35 3.58 4.84 -16.33
C GLU A 35 4.43 6.08 -16.02
N ASP A 36 4.05 7.25 -16.55
CA ASP A 36 4.74 8.52 -16.31
C ASP A 36 4.56 9.04 -14.86
N TRP A 37 3.66 8.45 -14.08
CA TRP A 37 3.44 8.83 -12.70
C TRP A 37 4.37 8.07 -11.75
N GLY A 38 5.08 8.80 -10.88
CA GLY A 38 5.91 8.21 -9.83
C GLY A 38 7.09 7.41 -10.40
N GLU A 39 7.30 6.21 -9.84
CA GLU A 39 8.31 5.24 -10.28
C GLU A 39 7.65 4.26 -11.27
N GLU A 40 7.53 4.60 -12.55
CA GLU A 40 6.94 3.75 -13.61
C GLU A 40 5.48 3.31 -13.32
N GLY A 41 4.66 4.23 -12.81
CA GLY A 41 3.27 3.98 -12.38
C GLY A 41 3.15 3.47 -10.94
N TYR A 42 4.25 3.33 -10.21
CA TYR A 42 4.29 2.91 -8.80
C TYR A 42 4.66 4.07 -7.87
N GLY A 43 4.33 3.89 -6.60
CA GLY A 43 4.69 4.82 -5.55
C GLY A 43 4.85 4.13 -4.21
N TRP A 44 5.25 4.91 -3.21
CA TRP A 44 5.41 4.44 -1.85
C TRP A 44 4.49 5.22 -0.91
N LEU A 45 3.72 4.49 -0.10
CA LEU A 45 2.79 5.04 0.88
C LEU A 45 3.30 4.72 2.29
N PRO A 46 3.66 5.72 3.12
CA PRO A 46 4.11 5.49 4.49
C PRO A 46 3.12 4.67 5.32
N TYR A 47 3.60 3.81 6.21
CA TYR A 47 2.73 3.15 7.20
C TYR A 47 1.98 4.18 8.07
N LYS A 48 2.65 5.29 8.41
CA LYS A 48 2.07 6.43 9.15
C LYS A 48 0.75 6.92 8.54
N TYR A 49 0.61 6.89 7.21
CA TYR A 49 -0.64 7.28 6.54
C TYR A 49 -1.83 6.39 6.94
N LEU A 50 -1.59 5.08 7.13
CA LEU A 50 -2.61 4.16 7.64
C LEU A 50 -2.81 4.32 9.14
N GLU A 51 -1.73 4.47 9.91
CA GLU A 51 -1.77 4.61 11.38
C GLU A 51 -2.55 5.85 11.82
N GLU A 52 -2.49 6.93 11.02
CA GLU A 52 -3.25 8.16 11.22
C GLU A 52 -4.71 8.07 10.74
N GLY A 53 -5.15 6.90 10.25
CA GLY A 53 -6.53 6.67 9.83
C GLY A 53 -6.93 7.37 8.53
N LEU A 54 -5.95 7.77 7.71
CA LEU A 54 -6.17 8.46 6.43
C LEU A 54 -6.55 7.51 5.29
N ALA A 55 -6.42 6.19 5.51
CA ALA A 55 -6.85 5.14 4.58
C ALA A 55 -8.03 4.35 5.17
N LYS A 56 -8.94 3.91 4.28
CA LYS A 56 -10.16 3.18 4.62
C LYS A 56 -10.44 2.11 3.55
N ASP A 57 -11.39 1.22 3.85
CA ASP A 57 -11.92 0.21 2.94
C ASP A 57 -10.86 -0.75 2.39
N PHE A 58 -10.31 -1.58 3.28
CA PHE A 58 -9.27 -2.55 2.95
C PHE A 58 -9.89 -3.86 2.45
N TRP A 59 -9.44 -4.31 1.28
CA TRP A 59 -9.84 -5.58 0.68
C TRP A 59 -8.59 -6.39 0.30
N SER A 60 -8.64 -7.69 0.56
CA SER A 60 -7.60 -8.64 0.15
C SER A 60 -8.17 -9.61 -0.87
N ILE A 61 -7.42 -9.86 -1.94
CA ILE A 61 -7.73 -10.90 -2.91
C ILE A 61 -6.75 -12.04 -2.67
N ILE A 62 -7.27 -13.22 -2.40
CA ILE A 62 -6.50 -14.45 -2.28
C ILE A 62 -6.94 -15.43 -3.36
N LYS A 63 -6.03 -16.31 -3.77
CA LYS A 63 -6.41 -17.39 -4.69
C LYS A 63 -7.39 -18.31 -3.99
N ASN A 64 -8.42 -18.73 -4.72
CA ASN A 64 -9.44 -19.65 -4.19
C ASN A 64 -8.83 -20.96 -3.66
N GLU A 65 -7.75 -21.45 -4.27
CA GLU A 65 -7.04 -22.67 -3.85
C GLU A 65 -6.39 -22.58 -2.47
N TRP A 66 -6.22 -21.37 -1.92
CA TRP A 66 -5.69 -21.15 -0.57
C TRP A 66 -6.79 -21.13 0.51
N VAL A 67 -8.06 -21.18 0.10
CA VAL A 67 -9.20 -21.23 1.02
C VAL A 67 -9.53 -22.68 1.32
N ASN A 68 -9.45 -23.07 2.59
CA ASN A 68 -9.95 -24.38 3.03
C ASN A 68 -11.48 -24.33 3.10
N ASN A 69 -12.14 -24.85 2.06
CA ASN A 69 -13.60 -24.79 1.94
C ASN A 69 -14.34 -25.75 2.91
N LYS A 70 -13.63 -26.59 3.66
CA LYS A 70 -14.26 -27.52 4.64
C LYS A 70 -14.93 -26.82 5.83
N GLU A 71 -14.61 -25.56 6.08
CA GLU A 71 -15.23 -24.77 7.15
C GLU A 71 -16.57 -24.14 6.74
N PHE A 72 -17.01 -24.34 5.49
CA PHE A 72 -18.25 -23.77 4.93
C PHE A 72 -19.26 -24.85 4.47
N GLU A 73 -18.97 -26.12 4.73
CA GLU A 73 -19.88 -27.27 4.58
C GLU A 73 -20.43 -27.69 5.95
#